data_AF-A0A1X2IVN9-F1
#
_entry.id   AF-A0A1X2IVN9-F1
#
_cell.length_a   1.000
_cell.length_b   1.000
_cell.length_c   1.000
_cell.angle_alpha   90.00
_cell.angle_beta   90.00
_cell.angle_gamma   90.00
#
_symmetry.space_group_name_H-M   'P 1'
#
loop_
_entity.id
_entity.type
_entity.pdbx_description
1 polymer ?
#
loop_
_entity_poly.entity_id
_entity_poly.type
_entity_poly.pdbx_seq_one_letter_code
_entity_poly.pdbx_strand_id
1 'polypeptide(L)' 'MGAVSRFPYPKVWAPSGGWWAQPKAWKSNTIVAALGMTVTMAAIWNVSANKERRYQQPKRWIPSMMWAKQFKDQQ' A
#
# COMPACT_ATOMS: atom_id res chain seq x y z
N MET A 1 19.30 16.41 -1.92
CA MET A 1 18.65 16.05 -3.21
C MET A 1 18.89 17.19 -4.19
N GLY A 2 19.91 17.06 -5.04
CA GLY A 2 20.34 18.10 -5.97
C GLY A 2 19.48 18.13 -7.22
N ALA A 3 18.78 19.23 -7.45
CA ALA A 3 18.13 19.46 -8.74
C ALA A 3 19.17 20.07 -9.69
N VAL A 4 19.48 19.34 -10.76
CA VAL A 4 20.20 19.93 -11.91
C VAL A 4 19.30 20.96 -12.60
N SER A 5 19.91 22.02 -13.16
CA SER A 5 19.17 23.02 -13.93
C SER A 5 18.42 22.36 -15.09
N ARG A 6 17.20 22.84 -15.38
CA ARG A 6 16.40 22.31 -16.49
C ARG A 6 17.05 22.71 -17.81
N PHE A 7 17.10 21.78 -18.76
CA PHE A 7 17.60 22.01 -20.12
C PHE A 7 16.49 21.70 -21.14
N PRO A 8 16.61 22.17 -22.40
CA PRO A 8 15.60 21.92 -23.43
C PRO A 8 15.43 20.42 -23.70
N TYR A 9 14.18 20.01 -23.98
CA TYR A 9 13.84 18.62 -24.19
C TYR A 9 12.63 18.42 -25.09
N PRO A 10 12.51 17.26 -25.77
CA PRO A 10 11.32 16.93 -26.51
C PRO A 10 10.16 16.61 -25.57
N LYS A 11 8.98 17.17 -25.85
CA LYS A 11 7.75 16.90 -25.09
C LYS A 11 7.15 15.58 -25.55
N VAL A 12 7.62 14.49 -24.96
CA VAL A 12 7.16 13.12 -25.24
C VAL A 12 6.28 12.63 -24.09
N TRP A 13 5.24 11.85 -24.41
CA TRP A 13 4.43 11.18 -23.41
C TRP A 13 5.01 9.81 -23.08
N ALA A 14 5.14 9.50 -21.80
CA ALA A 14 5.50 8.17 -21.31
C ALA A 14 4.66 7.82 -20.07
N PRO A 15 4.36 6.54 -19.81
CA PRO A 15 3.52 6.12 -18.68
C PRO A 15 4.06 6.55 -17.30
N SER A 16 5.39 6.54 -17.14
CA SER A 16 6.08 7.00 -15.92
C SER A 16 6.16 8.52 -15.77
N GLY A 17 5.73 9.27 -16.78
CA GLY A 17 5.97 10.71 -16.93
C GLY A 17 7.17 11.03 -17.84
N GLY A 18 7.23 12.27 -18.31
CA GLY A 18 8.32 12.82 -19.12
C GLY A 18 9.37 13.56 -18.29
N TRP A 19 10.22 14.36 -18.94
CA TRP A 19 11.25 15.11 -18.23
C TRP A 19 10.66 16.19 -17.30
N TRP A 20 11.24 16.27 -16.11
CA TRP A 20 10.83 17.18 -15.02
C TRP A 20 9.32 17.17 -14.77
N ALA A 21 8.69 15.98 -14.82
CA ALA A 21 7.27 15.83 -14.60
C ALA A 21 6.85 16.37 -13.22
N GLN A 22 6.15 17.50 -13.22
CA GLN A 22 5.58 18.11 -12.01
C GLN A 22 4.12 18.47 -12.28
N PRO A 23 3.21 17.47 -12.31
CA PRO A 23 1.80 17.72 -12.55
C PRO A 23 1.23 18.57 -11.42
N LYS A 24 0.39 19.56 -11.75
CA LYS A 24 -0.22 20.48 -10.77
C LYS A 24 -1.03 19.73 -9.69
N ALA A 25 -1.67 18.62 -10.05
CA ALA A 25 -2.52 17.82 -9.19
C ALA A 25 -1.83 16.58 -8.58
N TRP A 26 -0.48 16.56 -8.49
CA TRP A 26 0.24 15.38 -7.99
C TRP A 26 -0.25 14.90 -6.62
N LYS A 27 -0.57 15.81 -5.70
CA LYS A 27 -1.06 15.48 -4.35
C LYS A 27 -2.37 14.70 -4.41
N SER A 28 -3.37 15.25 -5.11
CA SER A 28 -4.68 14.63 -5.23
C SER A 28 -4.60 13.26 -5.91
N ASN A 29 -3.80 13.13 -6.98
CA ASN A 29 -3.61 11.85 -7.67
C ASN A 29 -2.98 10.80 -6.75
N THR A 30 -1.97 11.15 -5.96
CA THR A 30 -1.36 10.25 -4.98
C THR A 30 -2.34 9.85 -3.89
N ILE A 31 -3.19 10.77 -3.42
CA ILE A 31 -4.23 10.47 -2.42
C ILE A 31 -5.21 9.45 -2.98
N VAL A 32 -5.70 9.64 -4.21
CA VAL A 32 -6.63 8.69 -4.84
C VAL A 32 -5.99 7.30 -4.99
N ALA A 33 -4.74 7.23 -5.44
CA ALA A 33 -4.00 5.98 -5.54
C ALA A 33 -3.83 5.30 -4.17
N ALA A 34 -3.44 6.07 -3.14
CA ALA A 34 -3.28 5.56 -1.78
C ALA A 34 -4.59 5.03 -1.19
N LEU A 35 -5.70 5.74 -1.41
CA LEU A 35 -7.03 5.30 -0.99
C LEU A 35 -7.42 3.99 -1.66
N GLY A 36 -7.24 3.88 -2.98
CA GLY A 36 -7.51 2.65 -3.73
C GLY A 36 -6.68 1.46 -3.23
N MET A 37 -5.38 1.67 -2.99
CA MET A 37 -4.50 0.65 -2.41
C MET A 37 -4.95 0.23 -1.00
N THR A 38 -5.31 1.19 -0.16
CA THR A 38 -5.73 0.93 1.23
C THR A 38 -7.01 0.11 1.29
N VAL A 39 -8.02 0.45 0.49
CA VAL A 39 -9.29 -0.30 0.41
C VAL A 39 -9.03 -1.72 -0.07
N THR A 40 -8.22 -1.88 -1.11
CA THR A 40 -7.89 -3.20 -1.66
C THR A 40 -7.14 -4.07 -0.64
N MET A 41 -6.13 -3.50 0.03
CA MET A 41 -5.39 -4.19 1.08
C MET A 41 -6.28 -4.56 2.26
N ALA A 42 -7.20 -3.69 2.67
CA ALA A 42 -8.13 -3.99 3.76
C ALA A 42 -9.08 -5.15 3.41
N ALA A 43 -9.58 -5.21 2.18
CA ALA A 43 -10.40 -6.33 1.71
C ALA A 43 -9.61 -7.65 1.70
N ILE A 44 -8.40 -7.64 1.14
CA ILE A 44 -7.50 -8.81 1.13
C ILE A 44 -7.16 -9.25 2.54
N TRP A 45 -6.85 -8.31 3.44
CA TRP A 45 -6.54 -8.60 4.83
C TRP A 45 -7.71 -9.26 5.55
N ASN A 46 -8.93 -8.76 5.37
CA ASN A 46 -10.14 -9.39 5.93
C ASN A 46 -10.30 -10.84 5.45
N VAL A 47 -10.12 -11.09 4.16
CA VAL A 47 -10.19 -12.46 3.61
C VAL A 47 -9.06 -13.34 4.17
N SER A 48 -7.85 -12.82 4.23
CA SER A 48 -6.67 -13.51 4.77
C SER A 48 -6.89 -13.91 6.23
N ALA A 49 -7.24 -12.95 7.09
CA ALA A 49 -7.52 -13.17 8.51
C ALA A 49 -8.66 -14.18 8.73
N ASN A 50 -9.66 -14.18 7.84
CA ASN A 50 -10.78 -15.12 7.92
C ASN A 50 -10.41 -16.56 7.56
N LYS A 51 -9.44 -16.75 6.66
CA LYS A 51 -8.96 -18.06 6.19
C LYS A 51 -7.79 -18.59 7.02
N GLU A 52 -7.16 -17.72 7.79
CA GLU A 52 -6.04 -18.04 8.66
C GLU A 52 -6.43 -19.08 9.72
N ARG A 53 -5.80 -20.26 9.68
CA ARG A 53 -5.91 -21.31 10.71
C ARG A 53 -4.52 -21.77 11.16
N ARG A 54 -4.33 -21.97 12.46
CA ARG A 54 -3.12 -22.54 13.04
C ARG A 54 -3.40 -23.85 13.74
N TYR A 55 -2.62 -24.88 13.45
CA TYR A 55 -2.71 -26.16 14.16
C TYR A 55 -1.90 -26.16 15.47
N GLN A 56 -1.01 -25.20 15.65
CA GLN A 56 -0.15 -25.04 16.81
C GLN A 56 -0.20 -23.61 17.30
N GLN A 57 -0.25 -23.44 18.63
CA GLN A 57 -0.23 -22.12 19.22
C GLN A 57 1.19 -21.51 19.13
N PRO A 58 1.29 -20.19 18.92
CA PRO A 58 2.57 -19.50 18.84
C PRO A 58 3.26 -19.49 20.21
N LYS A 59 4.56 -19.83 20.23
CA LYS A 59 5.39 -19.85 21.45
C LYS A 59 5.79 -18.45 21.96
N ARG A 60 5.60 -17.42 21.12
CA ARG A 60 5.92 -16.02 21.40
C ARG A 60 4.83 -15.13 20.83
N TRP A 61 4.73 -13.90 21.32
CA TRP A 61 3.77 -12.94 20.78
C TRP A 61 4.05 -12.60 19.32
N ILE A 62 3.00 -12.58 18.50
CA ILE A 62 3.05 -12.23 17.07
C ILE A 62 1.87 -11.29 16.79
N PRO A 63 2.03 -10.24 15.96
CA PRO A 63 0.96 -9.27 15.69
C PRO A 63 -0.36 -9.89 15.23
N SER A 64 -0.30 -10.97 14.45
CA SER A 64 -1.49 -11.65 13.94
C SER A 64 -2.39 -12.26 15.00
N MET A 65 -1.91 -12.40 16.24
CA MET A 65 -2.74 -12.79 17.38
C MET A 65 -3.85 -11.77 17.67
N MET A 66 -3.70 -10.49 17.27
CA MET A 66 -4.70 -9.44 17.49
C MET A 66 -5.95 -9.60 16.61
N TRP A 67 -5.85 -10.28 15.47
CA TRP A 67 -6.96 -10.40 14.51
C TRP A 67 -7.32 -11.84 14.13
N ALA A 68 -6.48 -12.82 14.39
CA ALA A 68 -6.77 -14.21 14.09
C ALA A 68 -7.92 -14.74 14.97
N LYS A 69 -8.89 -15.41 14.33
CA LYS A 69 -10.11 -15.94 14.96
C LYS A 69 -9.83 -16.78 16.20
N GLN A 70 -8.80 -17.61 16.14
CA GLN A 70 -8.43 -18.54 17.21
C GLN A 70 -8.14 -17.84 18.54
N PHE A 71 -7.65 -16.60 18.53
CA PHE A 71 -7.40 -15.85 19.77
C PHE A 71 -8.57 -14.96 20.16
N LYS A 72 -9.44 -14.60 19.22
CA LYS A 72 -10.66 -13.84 19.48
C LYS A 72 -11.76 -14.70 20.12
N ASP A 73 -11.92 -15.94 19.65
CA ASP A 73 -12.96 -16.86 20.12
C ASP A 73 -12.60 -17.56 21.45
N GLN A 74 -11.33 -17.46 21.88
CA GLN A 74 -10.85 -18.01 23.17
C GLN A 74 -10.98 -17.02 24.34
N GLN A 75 -11.28 -15.75 24.08
CA GLN A 75 -11.63 -14.76 25.12
C GLN A 75 -13.11 -14.84 25.45
#